data_AF-A0A950XDY8-F1
#
_entry.id   AF-A0A950XDY8-F1
#
_cell.length_a   1.000
_cell.length_b   1.000
_cell.length_c   1.000
_cell.angle_alpha   90.00
_cell.angle_beta   90.00
_cell.angle_gamma   90.00
#
_symmetry.space_group_name_H-M   'P 1'
#
loop_
_entity.id
_entity.type
_entity.pdbx_description
1 polymer ?
#
loop_
_entity_poly.entity_id
_entity_poly.type
_entity_poly.pdbx_seq_one_letter_code
_entity_poly.pdbx_strand_id
1 'polypeptide(L)'
;GLFDPEDRDLNPGVLRRIASISGGQFFEPATLEEVVPVFHKIAQDIRNCYTVGYVPEEITDKRTVRTVKVIARENGRKLAVRTRTTYTTIPFSELIAQQGVKPREQKQQ
;
A
#
# COMPACT_ATOMS: atom_id res chain seq x y z
N GLY A 1 19.23 -0.61 18.11
CA GLY A 1 17.86 -0.36 17.58
C GLY A 1 16.83 -0.51 18.67
N LEU A 2 17.01 0.26 19.74
CA LEU A 2 16.01 0.49 20.79
C LEU A 2 15.63 1.98 20.69
N PHE A 3 14.39 2.31 20.99
CA PHE A 3 13.92 3.69 21.04
C PHE A 3 14.74 4.47 22.08
N ASP A 4 15.47 5.49 21.64
CA ASP A 4 16.18 6.44 22.50
C ASP A 4 15.48 7.80 22.35
N PRO A 5 14.74 8.27 23.38
CA PRO A 5 14.00 9.53 23.29
C PRO A 5 14.90 10.76 23.07
N GLU A 6 16.21 10.64 23.29
CA GLU A 6 17.19 11.72 23.09
C GLU A 6 17.90 11.67 21.73
N ASP A 7 17.56 10.72 20.87
CA ASP A 7 18.13 10.62 19.52
C ASP A 7 17.67 11.81 18.66
N ARG A 8 18.63 12.67 18.29
CA ARG A 8 18.38 13.89 17.51
C ARG A 8 17.94 13.60 16.07
N ASP A 9 18.16 12.39 15.57
CA ASP A 9 17.74 11.97 14.24
C ASP A 9 16.32 11.36 14.23
N LEU A 10 15.65 11.26 15.39
CA LEU A 10 14.25 10.84 15.46
C LEU A 10 13.32 11.84 14.79
N ASN A 11 12.73 11.42 13.68
CA ASN A 11 11.58 12.10 13.08
C ASN A 11 10.36 11.16 13.05
N PRO A 12 9.63 11.00 14.17
CA PRO A 12 8.45 10.13 14.23
C PRO A 12 7.34 10.57 13.26
N GLY A 13 7.34 11.85 12.85
CA GLY A 13 6.42 12.38 11.85
C GLY A 13 6.56 11.69 10.48
N VAL A 14 7.78 11.34 10.07
CA VAL A 14 8.04 10.66 8.79
C VAL A 14 7.44 9.25 8.81
N LEU A 15 7.68 8.48 9.86
CA LEU A 15 7.14 7.12 9.98
C LEU A 15 5.61 7.13 10.05
N ARG A 16 5.03 8.10 10.77
CA ARG A 16 3.57 8.30 10.82
C ARG A 16 3.00 8.60 9.43
N ARG A 17 3.67 9.44 8.64
CA ARG A 17 3.25 9.77 7.27
C ARG A 17 3.37 8.57 6.34
N ILE A 18 4.46 7.82 6.41
CA ILE A 18 4.66 6.59 5.61
C ILE A 18 3.55 5.58 5.93
N ALA A 19 3.30 5.31 7.22
CA ALA A 19 2.23 4.41 7.64
C ALA A 19 0.86 4.86 7.13
N SER A 20 0.57 6.17 7.16
CA SER A 20 -0.69 6.70 6.63
C SER A 20 -0.84 6.49 5.12
N ILE A 21 0.21 6.74 4.33
CA ILE A 21 0.17 6.61 2.86
C ILE A 21 0.10 5.15 2.42
N SER A 22 0.84 4.26 3.11
CA SER A 22 0.87 2.83 2.79
C SER A 22 -0.39 2.08 3.24
N GLY A 23 -1.24 2.71 4.06
CA GLY A 23 -2.34 2.02 4.73
C GLY A 23 -1.90 1.18 5.93
N GLY A 24 -0.68 1.38 6.43
CA GLY A 24 -0.19 0.76 7.66
C GLY A 24 -0.69 1.44 8.94
N GLN A 25 -0.07 1.06 10.05
CA GLN A 25 -0.23 1.70 11.35
C GLN A 25 1.13 2.06 11.92
N PHE A 26 1.22 3.23 12.55
CA PHE A 26 2.36 3.65 13.34
C PHE A 26 2.09 3.36 14.82
N PHE A 27 3.10 2.83 15.51
CA PHE A 27 3.07 2.55 16.94
C PHE A 27 4.30 3.20 17.58
N GLU A 28 4.08 3.84 18.73
CA GLU A 28 5.09 4.55 19.51
C GLU A 28 4.85 4.22 20.98
N PRO A 29 5.21 2.99 21.41
CA PRO A 29 5.05 2.59 22.80
C PRO A 29 6.00 3.42 23.68
N ALA A 30 5.47 4.00 24.75
CA ALA A 30 6.23 4.82 25.70
C ALA A 30 6.96 3.97 26.76
N THR A 31 6.47 2.76 27.01
CA THR A 31 7.07 1.83 27.97
C THR A 31 7.21 0.42 27.37
N LEU A 32 8.04 -0.40 28.01
CA LEU A 32 8.27 -1.78 27.56
C LEU A 32 7.00 -2.63 27.68
N GLU A 33 6.17 -2.36 28.68
CA GLU A 33 4.91 -3.07 28.93
C GLU A 33 3.90 -2.87 27.80
N GLU A 34 3.95 -1.74 27.10
CA GLU A 34 3.09 -1.43 25.95
C GLU A 34 3.47 -2.19 24.67
N VAL A 35 4.70 -2.71 24.59
CA VAL A 35 5.23 -3.40 23.41
C VAL A 35 4.46 -4.70 23.13
N VAL A 36 4.16 -5.48 24.17
CA VAL A 36 3.47 -6.78 24.01
C VAL A 36 2.05 -6.60 23.46
N PRO A 37 1.20 -5.70 24.00
CA PRO A 37 -0.09 -5.36 23.38
C PRO A 37 0.02 -4.91 21.92
N VAL A 38 1.04 -4.13 21.56
CA VAL A 38 1.29 -3.70 20.17
C VAL A 38 1.54 -4.91 19.27
N PHE A 39 2.36 -5.88 19.71
CA PHE A 39 2.61 -7.09 18.93
C PHE A 39 1.36 -7.96 18.74
N HIS A 40 0.50 -8.07 19.75
CA HIS A 40 -0.79 -8.77 19.58
C HIS A 40 -1.64 -8.12 18.48
N LYS A 41 -1.66 -6.78 18.42
CA LYS A 41 -2.37 -6.06 17.38
C LYS A 41 -1.77 -6.29 15.99
N ILE A 42 -0.45 -6.23 15.87
CA ILE A 42 0.25 -6.53 14.62
C ILE A 42 -0.05 -7.96 14.15
N ALA A 43 0.00 -8.94 15.06
CA ALA A 43 -0.31 -10.34 14.74
C ALA A 43 -1.77 -10.54 14.32
N GLN A 44 -2.71 -9.77 14.88
CA GLN A 44 -4.10 -9.78 14.44
C GLN A 44 -4.25 -9.15 13.05
N ASP A 45 -3.59 -8.03 12.78
CA ASP A 45 -3.62 -7.36 11.48
C ASP A 45 -3.04 -8.24 10.36
N ILE A 46 -1.90 -8.92 10.62
CA ILE A 46 -1.29 -9.85 9.67
C ILE A 46 -2.25 -11.00 9.30
N ARG A 47 -2.93 -11.58 10.29
CA ARG A 47 -3.90 -12.67 10.07
C ARG A 47 -5.13 -12.23 9.30
N ASN A 48 -5.46 -10.95 9.32
CA ASN A 48 -6.62 -10.36 8.64
C ASN A 48 -6.21 -9.55 7.40
N CYS A 49 -5.08 -9.88 6.78
CA CYS A 49 -4.61 -9.25 5.56
C CYS A 49 -5.21 -9.95 4.33
N TYR A 50 -5.79 -9.17 3.42
CA TYR A 50 -6.40 -9.66 2.20
C TYR A 50 -5.80 -8.97 0.98
N THR A 51 -5.59 -9.73 -0.09
CA THR A 51 -5.22 -9.19 -1.41
C THR A 51 -6.46 -9.07 -2.28
N VAL A 52 -6.71 -7.87 -2.81
CA VAL A 52 -7.85 -7.58 -3.67
C VAL A 52 -7.34 -7.16 -5.05
N GLY A 53 -7.74 -7.90 -6.08
CA GLY A 53 -7.49 -7.55 -7.47
C GLY A 53 -8.58 -6.62 -8.02
N TYR A 54 -8.19 -5.61 -8.78
CA TYR A 54 -9.09 -4.70 -9.48
C TYR A 54 -8.49 -4.31 -10.82
N VAL A 55 -9.30 -4.33 -11.89
CA VAL A 55 -8.93 -3.86 -13.21
C VAL A 55 -9.77 -2.62 -13.52
N PRO A 56 -9.16 -1.45 -13.76
CA PRO A 56 -9.90 -0.26 -14.14
C PRO A 56 -10.45 -0.38 -15.56
N GLU A 57 -11.65 0.16 -15.79
CA GLU A 57 -12.27 0.20 -17.12
C GLU A 57 -11.50 1.12 -18.08
N GLU A 58 -10.98 2.24 -17.57
CA GLU A 58 -10.18 3.17 -18.36
C GLU A 58 -8.70 2.75 -18.37
N ILE A 59 -8.20 2.40 -19.56
CA ILE A 59 -6.78 2.17 -19.85
C ILE A 59 -6.22 3.46 -20.46
N THR A 60 -5.36 4.16 -19.73
CA THR A 60 -4.72 5.40 -20.21
C THR A 60 -3.29 5.13 -20.64
N ASP A 61 -2.87 5.64 -21.80
CA ASP A 61 -1.45 5.63 -22.22
C ASP A 61 -0.64 6.78 -21.59
N LYS A 62 -1.12 7.32 -20.45
CA LYS A 62 -0.45 8.36 -19.68
C LYS A 62 -0.12 7.84 -18.29
N ARG A 63 1.01 8.31 -17.77
CA ARG A 63 1.37 8.12 -16.37
C ARG A 63 0.47 8.99 -15.50
N THR A 64 -0.40 8.35 -14.71
CA THR A 64 -1.36 9.05 -13.86
C THR A 64 -1.32 8.50 -12.44
N VAL A 65 -1.58 9.36 -11.45
CA VAL A 65 -1.81 8.92 -10.07
C VAL A 65 -3.31 8.71 -9.91
N ARG A 66 -3.70 7.50 -9.52
CA ARG A 66 -5.10 7.14 -9.28
C ARG A 66 -5.33 6.92 -7.79
N THR A 67 -6.49 7.35 -7.32
CA THR A 67 -6.94 7.14 -5.94
C THR A 67 -7.84 5.91 -5.89
N VAL A 68 -7.67 5.07 -4.88
CA VAL A 68 -8.50 3.89 -4.60
C VAL A 68 -9.09 4.00 -3.20
N LYS A 69 -10.36 3.61 -3.06
CA LYS A 69 -11.06 3.55 -1.78
C LYS A 69 -11.69 2.18 -1.60
N VAL A 70 -11.28 1.47 -0.56
CA VAL A 70 -11.84 0.17 -0.20
C VAL A 70 -12.86 0.34 0.93
N ILE A 71 -14.04 -0.24 0.77
CA ILE A 71 -15.09 -0.26 1.78
C ILE A 71 -15.50 -1.71 1.99
N ALA A 72 -15.24 -2.24 3.19
CA ALA A 72 -15.72 -3.57 3.58
C ALA A 72 -16.95 -3.46 4.49
N ARG A 73 -17.90 -4.37 4.31
CA ARG A 73 -19.12 -4.47 5.10
C ARG A 73 -19.41 -5.93 5.42
N GLU A 74 -19.95 -6.16 6.61
CA GLU A 74 -20.41 -7.47 7.09
C GLU A 74 -21.74 -7.27 7.81
N ASN A 75 -22.78 -8.00 7.41
CA ASN A 75 -24.13 -7.93 8.02
C ASN A 75 -24.65 -6.48 8.17
N GLY A 76 -24.41 -5.63 7.17
CA GLY A 76 -24.80 -4.21 7.18
C GLY A 76 -23.87 -3.28 7.97
N ARG A 77 -22.90 -3.81 8.74
CA ARG A 77 -21.93 -3.03 9.50
C ARG A 77 -20.68 -2.73 8.66
N LYS A 78 -20.21 -1.48 8.70
CA LYS A 78 -18.94 -1.09 8.07
C LYS A 78 -17.76 -1.61 8.90
N LEU A 79 -16.82 -2.26 8.23
CA LEU A 79 -15.58 -2.73 8.85
C LEU A 79 -14.49 -1.66 8.75
N ALA A 80 -13.54 -1.70 9.70
CA ALA A 80 -12.33 -0.88 9.62
C ALA A 80 -11.40 -1.49 8.58
N VAL A 81 -11.08 -0.73 7.53
CA VAL A 81 -10.19 -1.15 6.46
C VAL A 81 -9.02 -0.18 6.41
N ARG A 82 -7.81 -0.73 6.30
CA ARG A 82 -6.60 0.04 6.02
C ARG A 82 -6.05 -0.43 4.69
N THR A 83 -5.70 0.52 3.82
CA THR A 83 -5.24 0.22 2.46
C THR A 83 -4.42 1.40 1.95
N ARG A 84 -3.47 1.12 1.05
CA ARG A 84 -2.82 2.17 0.28
C ARG A 84 -3.86 2.85 -0.60
N THR A 85 -3.98 4.17 -0.49
CA THR A 85 -5.07 4.91 -1.15
C THR A 85 -4.73 5.42 -2.54
N THR A 86 -3.48 5.26 -3.00
CA THR A 86 -3.04 5.72 -4.32
C THR A 86 -2.10 4.74 -5.00
N TYR A 87 -2.18 4.67 -6.32
CA TYR A 87 -1.23 3.94 -7.17
C TYR A 87 -0.93 4.75 -8.43
N THR A 88 0.19 4.45 -9.08
CA THR A 88 0.59 5.11 -10.33
C THR A 88 0.41 4.15 -11.48
N THR A 89 -0.26 4.59 -12.55
CA THR A 89 -0.34 3.83 -13.81
C THR A 89 0.95 3.99 -14.59
N ILE A 90 1.40 2.91 -15.20
CA ILE A 90 2.48 2.93 -16.20
C ILE A 90 1.78 2.89 -17.57
N PRO A 91 2.11 3.78 -18.52
CA PRO A 91 1.62 3.69 -19.90
C PRO A 91 1.79 2.29 -20.48
N PHE A 92 0.82 1.84 -21.25
CA PHE A 92 0.88 0.51 -21.85
C PHE A 92 2.07 0.40 -22.82
N SER A 93 2.35 1.48 -23.56
CA SER A 93 3.54 1.60 -24.41
C SER A 93 4.86 1.39 -23.66
N GLU A 94 5.01 1.97 -22.46
CA GLU A 94 6.17 1.75 -21.58
C GLU A 94 6.25 0.30 -21.07
N LEU A 95 5.11 -0.29 -20.70
CA LEU A 95 5.02 -1.69 -20.25
C LEU A 95 5.49 -2.66 -21.34
N ILE A 96 5.09 -2.44 -22.60
CA ILE A 96 5.50 -3.28 -23.74
C ILE A 96 6.98 -3.10 -24.07
N ALA A 97 7.51 -1.87 -24.01
CA ALA A 97 8.94 -1.62 -24.24
C ALA A 97 9.84 -2.33 -23.22
N GLN A 98 9.39 -2.47 -21.96
CA GLN A 98 10.12 -3.19 -20.91
C GLN A 98 10.11 -4.71 -21.08
N GLN A 99 9.17 -5.27 -21.85
CA GLN A 99 9.02 -6.72 -22.03
C GLN A 99 9.78 -7.27 -23.25
N GLY A 100 10.47 -6.43 -24.04
CA GLY A 100 11.30 -6.89 -25.16
C GLY A 100 10.54 -7.65 -26.26
N VAL A 101 9.21 -7.54 -26.33
CA VAL A 101 8.40 -8.21 -27.35
C VAL A 101 8.46 -7.37 -28.62
N LYS A 102 9.35 -7.75 -29.55
CA LYS A 102 9.34 -7.21 -30.92
C LYS A 102 7.98 -7.50 -31.58
N PRO A 103 7.34 -6.50 -32.22
CA PRO A 103 6.15 -6.75 -33.02
C PRO A 103 6.45 -7.82 -34.08
N ARG A 104 5.64 -8.88 -34.17
CA ARG A 104 5.73 -9.83 -35.28
C ARG A 104 5.42 -9.07 -36.57
N GLU A 105 6.42 -8.92 -37.44
CA GLU A 105 6.23 -8.48 -38.81
C GLU A 105 5.20 -9.39 -39.48
N GLN A 106 4.02 -8.82 -39.80
CA GLN A 106 3.06 -9.46 -40.68
C GLN A 106 3.66 -9.43 -42.09
N LYS A 107 4.29 -10.52 -42.52
CA LYS A 107 4.58 -10.73 -43.94
C LYS A 107 3.26 -10.92 -44.67
N GLN A 108 2.90 -9.92 -45.48
CA GLN A 108 1.89 -10.04 -46.52
C GLN A 108 2.23 -11.19 -47.45
N GLN A 109 1.27 -12.10 -47.64
CA GLN A 109 1.12 -12.94 -48.82
C GLN A 109 -0.31 -12.76 -49.32
#